data_AF-A0AAW3K1P2-F1
#
_entry.id   AF-A0AAW3K1P2-F1
#
_cell.length_a   1.000
_cell.length_b   1.000
_cell.length_c   1.000
_cell.angle_alpha   90.00
_cell.angle_beta   90.00
_cell.angle_gamma   90.00
#
_symmetry.space_group_name_H-M   'P 1'
#
loop_
_entity.id
_entity.type
_entity.pdbx_description
1 polymer ?
#
loop_
_entity_poly.entity_id
_entity_poly.type
_entity_poly.pdbx_seq_one_letter_code
_entity_poly.pdbx_strand_id
1 'polypeptide(L)'
;MKKLKLAVLLSLSVISTQGFALCRYDLEGFLPEPANPAAQKFPTASGQKVSYKILNAPNQITYSATHSNFSSSNNIATGTLPIANTGIFGFEFNIATISNELTGTNNIGKGMNLLMFDQNNQTIGVIAIMYGNNSAIQNYKKPLLIWVMQKNPISNQNDITYAYLQPYDASANQNVGVYINQNANQIGFILNKQNLGYVATINSKIKSLTFQPQALFSGFEADSPYLNKTMSLELVTDKSKFTNTFPTGTKDVCGN
;
A
#
# COMPACT_ATOMS: atom_id res chain seq x y z
N MET A 1 16.19 -24.43 -70.48
CA MET A 1 15.14 -24.18 -69.47
C MET A 1 15.76 -24.16 -68.06
N LYS A 2 16.22 -23.01 -67.58
CA LYS A 2 16.71 -22.83 -66.21
C LYS A 2 15.68 -21.99 -65.45
N LYS A 3 15.04 -22.55 -64.43
CA LYS A 3 14.05 -21.86 -63.60
C LYS A 3 14.79 -21.09 -62.50
N LEU A 4 14.76 -19.76 -62.58
CA LEU A 4 15.20 -18.87 -61.51
C LEU A 4 14.13 -18.90 -60.40
N LYS A 5 14.48 -19.36 -59.19
CA LYS A 5 13.60 -19.23 -58.02
C LYS A 5 14.02 -17.99 -57.24
N LEU A 6 13.24 -16.92 -57.39
CA LEU A 6 13.36 -15.69 -56.62
C LEU A 6 12.76 -15.95 -55.23
N ALA A 7 13.61 -16.09 -54.22
CA ALA A 7 13.17 -16.15 -52.82
C ALA A 7 12.98 -14.73 -52.31
N VAL A 8 11.73 -14.31 -52.16
CA VAL A 8 11.36 -13.07 -51.46
C VAL A 8 11.58 -13.31 -49.97
N LEU A 9 12.60 -12.67 -49.39
CA LEU A 9 12.69 -12.51 -47.94
C LEU A 9 11.58 -11.56 -47.50
N LEU A 10 10.49 -12.12 -46.99
CA LEU A 10 9.56 -11.39 -46.13
C LEU A 10 10.27 -11.13 -44.81
N SER A 11 10.89 -9.96 -44.69
CA SER A 11 11.27 -9.40 -43.40
C SER A 11 9.99 -9.15 -42.61
N LEU A 12 9.60 -10.11 -41.76
CA LEU A 12 8.71 -9.84 -40.65
C LEU A 12 9.44 -8.87 -39.73
N SER A 13 9.15 -7.59 -39.90
CA SER A 13 9.32 -6.61 -38.84
C SER A 13 8.45 -7.09 -37.67
N VAL A 14 9.09 -7.81 -36.74
CA VAL A 14 8.57 -7.97 -35.40
C VAL A 14 8.50 -6.55 -34.84
N ILE A 15 7.34 -5.91 -35.00
CA ILE A 15 6.96 -4.78 -34.18
C ILE A 15 6.94 -5.38 -32.78
N SER A 16 8.05 -5.22 -32.06
CA SER A 16 8.08 -5.40 -30.63
C SER A 16 7.11 -4.37 -30.07
N THR A 17 5.84 -4.74 -29.98
CA THR A 17 4.96 -4.12 -29.01
C THR A 17 5.70 -4.30 -27.70
N GLN A 18 6.31 -3.24 -27.20
CA GLN A 18 6.64 -3.13 -25.79
C GLN A 18 5.30 -3.31 -25.09
N GLY A 19 4.91 -4.55 -24.82
CA GLY A 19 3.81 -4.84 -23.94
C GLY A 19 4.24 -4.22 -22.64
N PHE A 20 3.64 -3.08 -22.30
CA PHE A 20 3.87 -2.41 -21.03
C PHE A 20 3.76 -3.48 -19.95
N ALA A 21 4.90 -3.85 -19.37
CA ALA A 21 4.93 -4.94 -18.42
C ALA A 21 4.04 -4.51 -17.25
N LEU A 22 2.95 -5.25 -17.04
CA LEU A 22 2.06 -5.04 -15.91
C LEU A 22 2.92 -4.92 -14.64
N CYS A 23 2.68 -3.90 -13.83
CA CYS A 23 3.47 -3.64 -12.64
C CYS A 23 3.23 -4.75 -11.60
N ARG A 24 4.00 -5.84 -11.68
CA ARG A 24 3.85 -7.02 -10.83
C ARG A 24 4.50 -6.76 -9.48
N TYR A 25 3.67 -6.76 -8.44
CA TYR A 25 4.08 -6.74 -7.05
C TYR A 25 3.16 -7.71 -6.30
N ASP A 26 3.70 -8.59 -5.46
CA ASP A 26 2.88 -9.46 -4.61
C ASP A 26 2.88 -9.00 -3.14
N LEU A 27 1.88 -9.47 -2.40
CA LEU A 27 1.75 -9.33 -0.96
C LEU A 27 1.75 -10.71 -0.28
N GLU A 28 2.57 -11.63 -0.78
CA GLU A 28 2.60 -13.04 -0.34
C GLU A 28 3.73 -13.32 0.68
N GLY A 29 4.62 -12.34 0.88
CA GLY A 29 5.67 -12.36 1.89
C GLY A 29 5.17 -12.03 3.29
N PHE A 30 6.01 -12.32 4.28
CA PHE A 30 5.76 -12.01 5.68
C PHE A 30 7.10 -11.87 6.41
N LEU A 31 7.22 -10.81 7.20
CA LEU A 31 8.31 -10.65 8.15
C LEU A 31 7.76 -10.72 9.57
N PRO A 32 8.25 -11.64 10.42
CA PRO A 32 7.95 -11.62 11.83
C PRO A 32 8.30 -10.26 12.43
N GLU A 33 7.38 -9.67 13.16
CA GLU A 33 7.59 -8.40 13.87
C GLU A 33 7.97 -8.71 15.31
N PRO A 34 9.21 -8.41 15.78
CA PRO A 34 9.61 -8.72 17.15
C PRO A 34 8.73 -8.04 18.21
N ALA A 35 8.17 -6.87 17.89
CA ALA A 35 7.24 -6.13 18.74
C ALA A 35 5.83 -6.75 18.78
N ASN A 36 5.49 -7.63 17.84
CA ASN A 36 4.22 -8.35 17.78
C ASN A 36 4.45 -9.81 17.36
N PRO A 37 4.96 -10.65 18.27
CA PRO A 37 5.29 -12.05 17.96
C PRO A 37 4.04 -12.91 17.61
N ALA A 38 2.84 -12.42 17.91
CA ALA A 38 1.58 -13.07 17.56
C ALA A 38 1.07 -12.72 16.15
N ALA A 39 1.73 -11.81 15.44
CA ALA A 39 1.40 -11.50 14.06
C ALA A 39 1.61 -12.75 13.18
N GLN A 40 0.70 -12.97 12.24
CA GLN A 40 0.74 -14.10 11.33
C GLN A 40 0.44 -13.66 9.89
N LYS A 41 0.64 -14.56 8.93
CA LYS A 41 0.29 -14.30 7.52
C LYS A 41 -1.21 -14.10 7.36
N PHE A 42 -1.60 -13.25 6.40
CA PHE A 42 -2.98 -13.25 5.93
C PHE A 42 -3.39 -14.66 5.45
N PRO A 43 -4.60 -15.15 5.78
CA PRO A 43 -5.07 -16.46 5.33
C PRO A 43 -5.11 -16.61 3.82
N THR A 44 -5.37 -15.51 3.11
CA THR A 44 -5.37 -15.46 1.64
C THR A 44 -4.53 -14.26 1.19
N ALA A 45 -3.53 -14.53 0.37
CA ALA A 45 -2.77 -13.53 -0.37
C ALA A 45 -2.70 -13.99 -1.85
N SER A 46 -2.99 -13.08 -2.77
CA SER A 46 -2.89 -13.35 -4.20
C SER A 46 -2.53 -12.07 -4.92
N GLY A 47 -1.30 -12.02 -5.43
CA GLY A 47 -0.76 -10.79 -6.04
C GLY A 47 -0.88 -9.61 -5.07
N GLN A 48 -1.52 -8.52 -5.50
CA GLN A 48 -1.59 -7.27 -4.73
C GLN A 48 -2.75 -7.20 -3.74
N LYS A 49 -3.43 -8.32 -3.47
CA LYS A 49 -4.59 -8.35 -2.58
C LYS A 49 -4.41 -9.40 -1.48
N VAL A 50 -4.68 -8.97 -0.26
CA VAL A 50 -4.78 -9.85 0.90
C VAL A 50 -6.20 -9.83 1.45
N SER A 51 -6.63 -10.95 2.01
CA SER A 51 -7.96 -11.06 2.62
C SER A 51 -8.00 -12.03 3.80
N TYR A 52 -8.98 -11.79 4.66
CA TYR A 52 -9.25 -12.60 5.84
C TYR A 52 -10.75 -12.59 6.14
N LYS A 53 -11.22 -13.60 6.88
CA LYS A 53 -12.55 -13.57 7.48
C LYS A 53 -12.45 -13.09 8.92
N ILE A 54 -13.47 -12.37 9.38
CA ILE A 54 -13.64 -12.10 10.81
C ILE A 54 -13.99 -13.43 11.49
N LEU A 55 -13.14 -13.86 12.42
CA LEU A 55 -13.29 -15.10 13.18
C LEU A 55 -13.81 -14.81 14.58
N ASN A 56 -14.26 -15.85 15.28
CA ASN A 56 -14.45 -15.77 16.72
C ASN A 56 -13.07 -15.53 17.36
N ALA A 57 -12.90 -14.33 17.92
CA ALA A 57 -11.62 -13.78 18.35
C ALA A 57 -11.83 -12.96 19.64
N PRO A 58 -12.05 -13.61 20.79
CA PRO A 58 -12.11 -12.93 22.08
C PRO A 58 -10.78 -12.21 22.36
N ASN A 59 -9.66 -12.79 21.90
CA ASN A 59 -8.33 -12.21 21.93
C ASN A 59 -7.94 -11.64 20.55
N GLN A 60 -7.00 -10.70 20.54
CA GLN A 60 -6.53 -10.07 19.31
C GLN A 60 -5.88 -11.06 18.33
N ILE A 61 -6.29 -10.95 17.08
CA ILE A 61 -5.63 -11.56 15.93
C ILE A 61 -4.97 -10.44 15.13
N THR A 62 -3.72 -10.64 14.72
CA THR A 62 -3.00 -9.71 13.83
C THR A 62 -2.49 -10.43 12.59
N TYR A 63 -2.81 -9.86 11.43
CA TYR A 63 -2.30 -10.26 10.13
C TYR A 63 -1.38 -9.20 9.56
N SER A 64 -0.29 -9.63 8.94
CA SER A 64 0.57 -8.77 8.13
C SER A 64 1.02 -9.50 6.87
N ALA A 65 1.40 -8.71 5.86
CA ALA A 65 2.09 -9.22 4.69
C ALA A 65 3.08 -8.18 4.16
N THR A 66 3.93 -8.61 3.25
CA THR A 66 4.87 -7.79 2.48
C THR A 66 5.16 -8.49 1.16
N HIS A 67 6.09 -7.98 0.36
CA HIS A 67 6.53 -8.65 -0.86
C HIS A 67 7.27 -9.95 -0.54
N SER A 68 7.08 -10.99 -1.36
CA SER A 68 7.67 -12.32 -1.13
C SER A 68 9.19 -12.30 -0.95
N ASN A 69 9.87 -11.36 -1.61
CA ASN A 69 11.31 -11.24 -1.58
C ASN A 69 11.81 -10.15 -0.62
N PHE A 70 10.91 -9.45 0.09
CA PHE A 70 11.31 -8.39 0.99
C PHE A 70 12.03 -8.96 2.22
N SER A 71 13.16 -8.35 2.54
CA SER A 71 13.92 -8.63 3.76
C SER A 71 14.55 -7.34 4.27
N SER A 72 14.79 -7.28 5.58
CA SER A 72 15.49 -6.18 6.22
C SER A 72 16.41 -6.72 7.29
N SER A 73 17.69 -6.39 7.19
CA SER A 73 18.71 -6.76 8.17
C SER A 73 19.63 -5.56 8.40
N ASN A 74 19.93 -5.25 9.67
CA ASN A 74 20.77 -4.10 10.05
C ASN A 74 20.32 -2.77 9.38
N ASN A 75 19.01 -2.56 9.26
CA ASN A 75 18.39 -1.40 8.59
C ASN A 75 18.69 -1.27 7.08
N ILE A 76 19.12 -2.35 6.43
CA ILE A 76 19.31 -2.43 4.98
C ILE A 76 18.24 -3.34 4.41
N ALA A 77 17.41 -2.79 3.53
CA ALA A 77 16.33 -3.52 2.88
C ALA A 77 16.78 -4.15 1.54
N THR A 78 16.20 -5.32 1.23
CA THR A 78 16.29 -5.97 -0.07
C THR A 78 14.91 -6.43 -0.52
N GLY A 79 14.77 -6.75 -1.81
CA GLY A 79 13.47 -7.14 -2.40
C GLY A 79 12.42 -6.03 -2.36
N THR A 80 12.87 -4.77 -2.37
CA THR A 80 12.03 -3.58 -2.50
C THR A 80 11.66 -3.33 -3.96
N LEU A 81 10.59 -2.58 -4.21
CA LEU A 81 10.15 -2.16 -5.52
C LEU A 81 10.93 -0.89 -5.95
N PRO A 82 11.81 -0.96 -6.96
CA PRO A 82 12.46 0.23 -7.50
C PRO A 82 11.43 1.17 -8.12
N ILE A 83 11.65 2.47 -7.97
CA ILE A 83 10.79 3.50 -8.55
C ILE A 83 11.62 4.52 -9.33
N ALA A 84 10.97 5.29 -10.20
CA ALA A 84 11.62 6.41 -10.87
C ALA A 84 12.06 7.48 -9.85
N ASN A 85 13.25 8.05 -10.06
CA ASN A 85 13.82 9.12 -9.22
C ASN A 85 13.47 10.54 -9.72
N THR A 86 12.64 10.63 -10.76
CA THR A 86 12.14 11.85 -11.41
C THR A 86 10.67 11.67 -11.80
N GLY A 87 9.98 12.79 -12.00
CA GLY A 87 8.56 12.82 -12.34
C GLY A 87 7.64 12.56 -11.16
N ILE A 88 6.39 12.22 -11.48
CA ILE A 88 5.34 11.90 -10.51
C ILE A 88 4.93 10.46 -10.72
N PHE A 89 4.86 9.68 -9.65
CA PHE A 89 4.28 8.34 -9.67
C PHE A 89 3.17 8.23 -8.63
N GLY A 90 2.24 7.31 -8.85
CA GLY A 90 1.12 7.08 -7.94
C GLY A 90 0.70 5.61 -7.86
N PHE A 91 -0.11 5.33 -6.86
CA PHE A 91 -0.75 4.04 -6.59
C PHE A 91 -1.98 4.26 -5.71
N GLU A 92 -2.86 3.27 -5.61
CA GLU A 92 -4.03 3.31 -4.74
C GLU A 92 -4.04 2.16 -3.74
N PHE A 93 -4.69 2.39 -2.61
CA PHE A 93 -5.09 1.37 -1.67
C PHE A 93 -6.61 1.28 -1.62
N ASN A 94 -7.14 0.09 -1.89
CA ASN A 94 -8.55 -0.23 -1.68
C ASN A 94 -8.67 -1.06 -0.39
N ILE A 95 -9.44 -0.55 0.56
CA ILE A 95 -9.57 -1.16 1.89
C ILE A 95 -11.04 -1.44 2.17
N ALA A 96 -11.38 -2.71 2.32
CA ALA A 96 -12.72 -3.09 2.72
C ALA A 96 -12.96 -2.70 4.18
N THR A 97 -14.09 -2.08 4.48
CA THR A 97 -14.47 -1.57 5.80
C THR A 97 -15.81 -2.15 6.27
N ILE A 98 -16.11 -1.99 7.55
CA ILE A 98 -17.45 -2.22 8.07
C ILE A 98 -18.17 -0.87 8.05
N SER A 99 -19.29 -0.81 7.32
CA SER A 99 -20.08 0.41 7.14
C SER A 99 -20.56 0.99 8.47
N ASN A 100 -21.04 0.12 9.36
CA ASN A 100 -21.55 0.52 10.67
C ASN A 100 -20.41 0.67 11.69
N GLU A 101 -20.63 1.52 12.68
CA GLU A 101 -19.80 1.55 13.88
C GLU A 101 -19.94 0.21 14.63
N LEU A 102 -18.79 -0.35 15.02
CA LEU A 102 -18.74 -1.53 15.88
C LEU A 102 -19.07 -1.12 17.31
N THR A 103 -19.79 -1.98 18.01
CA THR A 103 -20.22 -1.76 19.40
C THR A 103 -19.73 -2.88 20.30
N GLY A 104 -19.83 -2.64 21.61
CA GLY A 104 -19.33 -3.56 22.63
C GLY A 104 -17.81 -3.69 22.56
N THR A 105 -17.34 -4.94 22.58
CA THR A 105 -15.91 -5.30 22.54
C THR A 105 -15.36 -5.44 21.13
N ASN A 106 -16.21 -5.54 20.09
CA ASN A 106 -15.77 -5.73 18.71
C ASN A 106 -14.89 -4.56 18.27
N ASN A 107 -13.66 -4.82 17.85
CA ASN A 107 -12.71 -3.80 17.40
C ASN A 107 -11.99 -4.27 16.14
N ILE A 108 -11.80 -3.35 15.18
CA ILE A 108 -10.92 -3.57 14.03
C ILE A 108 -9.96 -2.39 13.87
N GLY A 109 -8.69 -2.69 13.60
CA GLY A 109 -7.73 -1.79 12.98
C GLY A 109 -7.18 -2.42 11.72
N LYS A 110 -6.99 -1.66 10.64
CA LYS A 110 -6.30 -2.17 9.45
C LYS A 110 -5.74 -1.04 8.62
N GLY A 111 -4.75 -1.33 7.80
CA GLY A 111 -4.09 -0.28 7.06
C GLY A 111 -2.99 -0.78 6.16
N MET A 112 -2.35 0.20 5.54
CA MET A 112 -1.18 0.01 4.69
C MET A 112 -0.06 0.88 5.23
N ASN A 113 1.07 0.25 5.51
CA ASN A 113 2.33 0.95 5.67
C ASN A 113 3.11 0.93 4.35
N LEU A 114 3.68 2.08 3.99
CA LEU A 114 4.61 2.23 2.88
C LEU A 114 5.96 2.64 3.45
N LEU A 115 6.97 1.79 3.31
CA LEU A 115 8.33 2.17 3.70
C LEU A 115 9.05 2.72 2.47
N MET A 116 9.78 3.81 2.70
CA MET A 116 10.54 4.53 1.69
C MET A 116 12.04 4.33 1.95
N PHE A 117 12.78 3.95 0.92
CA PHE A 117 14.20 3.63 1.02
C PHE A 117 15.06 4.52 0.13
N ASP A 118 16.23 4.90 0.64
CA ASP A 118 17.20 5.70 -0.09
C ASP A 118 18.12 4.85 -1.01
N GLN A 119 19.13 5.50 -1.57
CA GLN A 119 20.15 4.88 -2.42
C GLN A 119 20.92 3.72 -1.76
N ASN A 120 21.07 3.78 -0.44
CA ASN A 120 21.76 2.79 0.39
C ASN A 120 20.80 1.70 0.91
N ASN A 121 19.54 1.70 0.44
CA ASN A 121 18.45 0.85 0.92
C ASN A 121 18.14 1.03 2.42
N GLN A 122 18.44 2.19 2.99
CA GLN A 122 18.07 2.53 4.36
C GLN A 122 16.68 3.16 4.37
N THR A 123 15.89 2.84 5.39
CA THR A 123 14.57 3.46 5.60
C THR A 123 14.74 4.95 5.91
N ILE A 124 14.13 5.80 5.08
CA ILE A 124 14.12 7.27 5.24
C ILE A 124 12.78 7.81 5.70
N GLY A 125 11.71 7.01 5.55
CA GLY A 125 10.42 7.35 6.08
C GLY A 125 9.37 6.27 5.86
N VAL A 126 8.21 6.48 6.47
CA VAL A 126 7.06 5.61 6.42
C VAL A 126 5.80 6.45 6.21
N ILE A 127 4.94 6.03 5.28
CA ILE A 127 3.56 6.51 5.24
C ILE A 127 2.69 5.42 5.87
N ALA A 128 2.00 5.75 6.95
CA ALA A 128 1.05 4.86 7.61
C ALA A 128 -0.37 5.34 7.34
N ILE A 129 -1.20 4.49 6.74
CA ILE A 129 -2.62 4.77 6.49
C ILE A 129 -3.43 3.72 7.25
N MET A 130 -4.20 4.16 8.24
CA MET A 130 -4.90 3.28 9.17
C MET A 130 -6.37 3.63 9.30
N TYR A 131 -7.22 2.61 9.22
CA TYR A 131 -8.64 2.66 9.48
C TYR A 131 -8.95 1.90 10.77
N GLY A 132 -9.58 2.58 11.72
CA GLY A 132 -10.10 1.99 12.96
C GLY A 132 -11.62 1.83 12.93
N ASN A 133 -12.16 0.88 13.69
CA ASN A 133 -13.58 0.82 14.02
C ASN A 133 -13.74 0.31 15.45
N ASN A 134 -14.40 1.10 16.30
CA ASN A 134 -14.40 0.99 17.76
C ASN A 134 -12.97 0.94 18.34
N SER A 135 -12.08 1.74 17.76
CA SER A 135 -10.66 1.82 18.13
C SER A 135 -10.38 2.88 19.18
N ALA A 136 -9.32 2.69 19.96
CA ALA A 136 -8.81 3.68 20.92
C ALA A 136 -8.09 4.89 20.25
N ILE A 137 -8.23 5.08 18.94
CA ILE A 137 -7.59 6.18 18.22
C ILE A 137 -8.40 7.47 18.46
N GLN A 138 -7.88 8.30 19.37
CA GLN A 138 -8.19 9.73 19.56
C GLN A 138 -9.66 10.12 19.35
N ASN A 139 -10.55 9.55 20.17
CA ASN A 139 -11.98 9.91 20.31
C ASN A 139 -12.89 9.62 19.11
N TYR A 140 -12.37 9.19 17.97
CA TYR A 140 -13.21 8.77 16.85
C TYR A 140 -13.52 7.28 16.92
N LYS A 141 -14.78 6.95 16.68
CA LYS A 141 -15.24 5.57 16.61
C LYS A 141 -14.87 4.88 15.30
N LYS A 142 -14.79 5.64 14.21
CA LYS A 142 -14.35 5.18 12.88
C LYS A 142 -13.25 6.10 12.29
N PRO A 143 -12.05 6.15 12.88
CA PRO A 143 -11.00 7.05 12.40
C PRO A 143 -10.32 6.53 11.14
N LEU A 144 -10.02 7.44 10.22
CA LEU A 144 -8.94 7.36 9.26
C LEU A 144 -7.78 8.21 9.77
N LEU A 145 -6.64 7.57 10.00
CA LEU A 145 -5.39 8.18 10.39
C LEU A 145 -4.38 8.02 9.26
N ILE A 146 -3.76 9.13 8.83
CA ILE A 146 -2.62 9.10 7.91
C ILE A 146 -1.46 9.83 8.57
N TRP A 147 -0.32 9.15 8.67
CA TRP A 147 0.94 9.73 9.11
C TRP A 147 1.98 9.63 8.02
N VAL A 148 2.72 10.72 7.80
CA VAL A 148 3.98 10.70 7.07
C VAL A 148 5.09 10.90 8.10
N MET A 149 5.80 9.82 8.40
CA MET A 149 6.91 9.79 9.32
C MET A 149 8.21 9.79 8.54
N GLN A 150 9.16 10.63 8.94
CA GLN A 150 10.45 10.73 8.26
C GLN A 150 11.57 10.89 9.25
N LYS A 151 12.74 10.40 8.85
CA LYS A 151 13.95 10.60 9.61
C LYS A 151 14.38 12.07 9.50
N ASN A 152 14.51 12.73 10.64
CA ASN A 152 15.01 14.08 10.74
C ASN A 152 16.51 14.09 10.43
N PRO A 153 16.98 14.89 9.46
CA PRO A 153 18.38 14.90 9.04
C PRO A 153 19.33 15.49 10.10
N ILE A 154 18.80 16.25 11.08
CA ILE A 154 19.58 16.90 12.14
C ILE A 154 19.60 16.02 13.39
N SER A 155 18.42 15.66 13.91
CA SER A 155 18.30 14.92 15.18
C SER A 155 18.44 13.41 15.03
N ASN A 156 18.37 12.90 13.79
CA ASN A 156 18.39 11.46 13.47
C ASN A 156 17.20 10.68 14.11
N GLN A 157 16.18 11.38 14.61
CA GLN A 157 14.92 10.83 15.15
C GLN A 157 13.86 10.71 14.04
N ASN A 158 12.81 9.92 14.28
CA ASN A 158 11.65 9.85 13.39
C ASN A 158 10.60 10.89 13.81
N ASP A 159 10.28 11.83 12.92
CA ASP A 159 9.28 12.87 13.15
C ASP A 159 8.03 12.62 12.31
N ILE A 160 6.85 12.89 12.89
CA ILE A 160 5.58 12.96 12.13
C ILE A 160 5.55 14.33 11.42
N THR A 161 5.88 14.31 10.13
CA THR A 161 5.93 15.50 9.27
C THR A 161 4.57 15.91 8.70
N TYR A 162 3.61 14.98 8.70
CA TYR A 162 2.21 15.23 8.37
C TYR A 162 1.31 14.27 9.13
N ALA A 163 0.18 14.79 9.60
CA ALA A 163 -0.87 14.01 10.21
C ALA A 163 -2.25 14.42 9.68
N TYR A 164 -3.05 13.42 9.34
CA TYR A 164 -4.46 13.57 9.01
C TYR A 164 -5.26 12.63 9.91
N LEU A 165 -6.28 13.17 10.59
CA LEU A 165 -7.18 12.38 11.41
C LEU A 165 -8.60 12.91 11.20
N GLN A 166 -9.44 12.10 10.56
CA GLN A 166 -10.86 12.38 10.36
C GLN A 166 -11.65 11.07 10.42
N PRO A 167 -12.94 11.10 10.79
CA PRO A 167 -13.78 9.92 10.64
C PRO A 167 -13.97 9.58 9.16
N TYR A 168 -13.99 8.30 8.81
CA TYR A 168 -14.39 7.85 7.47
C TYR A 168 -15.89 7.51 7.41
N ASP A 169 -16.45 7.60 6.21
CA ASP A 169 -17.88 7.41 5.97
C ASP A 169 -18.36 5.95 6.13
N ALA A 170 -19.65 5.72 5.89
CA ALA A 170 -20.27 4.40 5.96
C ALA A 170 -20.03 3.53 4.72
N SER A 171 -19.13 3.92 3.80
CA SER A 171 -18.81 3.08 2.65
C SER A 171 -18.20 1.75 3.10
N ALA A 172 -18.58 0.67 2.41
CA ALA A 172 -18.02 -0.66 2.62
C ALA A 172 -16.60 -0.80 2.06
N ASN A 173 -16.16 0.17 1.23
CA ASN A 173 -14.81 0.25 0.70
C ASN A 173 -14.31 1.69 0.80
N GLN A 174 -13.08 1.84 1.28
CA GLN A 174 -12.36 3.09 1.31
C GLN A 174 -11.23 3.03 0.28
N ASN A 175 -10.93 4.17 -0.32
CA ASN A 175 -9.88 4.28 -1.32
C ASN A 175 -8.94 5.44 -0.96
N VAL A 176 -7.64 5.16 -0.97
CA VAL A 176 -6.59 6.15 -0.76
C VAL A 176 -5.62 6.11 -1.94
N GLY A 177 -5.62 7.15 -2.76
CA GLY A 177 -4.57 7.41 -3.73
C GLY A 177 -3.39 8.09 -3.05
N VAL A 178 -2.18 7.62 -3.32
CA VAL A 178 -0.93 8.26 -2.90
C VAL A 178 -0.14 8.60 -4.15
N TYR A 179 0.36 9.82 -4.24
CA TYR A 179 1.25 10.23 -5.32
C TYR A 179 2.45 11.00 -4.80
N ILE A 180 3.59 10.74 -5.43
CA ILE A 180 4.87 11.28 -5.02
C ILE A 180 5.50 11.97 -6.21
N ASN A 181 5.76 13.27 -6.05
CA ASN A 181 6.50 14.07 -6.99
C ASN A 181 7.98 14.06 -6.60
N GLN A 182 8.77 13.25 -7.30
CA GLN A 182 10.20 13.18 -7.09
C GLN A 182 10.89 14.49 -7.48
N ASN A 183 10.38 15.25 -8.46
CA ASN A 183 11.04 16.49 -8.89
C ASN A 183 11.04 17.56 -7.80
N ALA A 184 9.94 17.67 -7.05
CA ALA A 184 9.76 18.66 -5.99
C ALA A 184 9.89 18.07 -4.57
N ASN A 185 10.16 16.77 -4.45
CA ASN A 185 10.16 16.01 -3.19
C ASN A 185 8.85 16.22 -2.40
N GLN A 186 7.70 15.95 -3.01
CA GLN A 186 6.38 16.15 -2.39
C GLN A 186 5.57 14.86 -2.38
N ILE A 187 4.80 14.67 -1.30
CA ILE A 187 3.81 13.60 -1.15
C ILE A 187 2.43 14.24 -1.16
N GLY A 188 1.52 13.68 -1.95
CA GLY A 188 0.12 14.04 -1.96
C GLY A 188 -0.79 12.83 -1.78
N PHE A 189 -2.03 13.12 -1.36
CA PHE A 189 -3.05 12.12 -1.09
C PHE A 189 -4.36 12.45 -1.78
N ILE A 190 -5.10 11.41 -2.15
CA ILE A 190 -6.47 11.49 -2.62
C ILE A 190 -7.29 10.54 -1.76
N LEU A 191 -8.29 11.04 -1.04
CA LEU A 191 -9.14 10.25 -0.15
C LEU A 191 -10.53 10.14 -0.76
N ASN A 192 -10.96 8.93 -1.14
CA ASN A 192 -12.28 8.71 -1.76
C ASN A 192 -12.60 9.74 -2.87
N LYS A 193 -11.69 9.93 -3.83
CA LYS A 193 -11.77 10.91 -4.93
C LYS A 193 -11.59 12.38 -4.54
N GLN A 194 -11.49 12.72 -3.25
CA GLN A 194 -11.15 14.06 -2.80
C GLN A 194 -9.62 14.24 -2.78
N ASN A 195 -9.10 15.04 -3.69
CA ASN A 195 -7.67 15.33 -3.75
C ASN A 195 -7.30 16.35 -2.65
N LEU A 196 -6.38 15.97 -1.76
CA LEU A 196 -5.86 16.84 -0.70
C LEU A 196 -4.68 17.71 -1.13
N GLY A 197 -4.18 17.51 -2.35
CA GLY A 197 -2.98 18.17 -2.84
C GLY A 197 -1.71 17.55 -2.27
N TYR A 198 -0.59 18.25 -2.49
CA TYR A 198 0.68 17.92 -1.84
C TYR A 198 0.64 18.42 -0.39
N VAL A 199 0.83 17.52 0.57
CA VAL A 199 0.65 17.84 2.00
C VAL A 199 1.90 17.62 2.84
N ALA A 200 2.89 16.91 2.30
CA ALA A 200 4.17 16.67 2.96
C ALA A 200 5.32 16.80 1.95
N THR A 201 6.50 17.13 2.45
CA THR A 201 7.76 17.12 1.69
C THR A 201 8.58 15.88 2.04
N ILE A 202 9.49 15.46 1.17
CA ILE A 202 10.41 14.34 1.41
C ILE A 202 11.82 14.90 1.64
N ASN A 203 12.49 14.44 2.69
CA ASN A 203 13.83 14.93 3.03
C ASN A 203 14.92 14.47 2.05
N SER A 204 14.69 13.39 1.31
CA SER A 204 15.63 12.82 0.34
C SER A 204 14.91 12.07 -0.78
N LYS A 205 15.63 11.80 -1.88
CA LYS A 205 15.09 11.02 -3.00
C LYS A 205 14.80 9.59 -2.58
N ILE A 206 13.61 9.11 -2.94
CA ILE A 206 13.23 7.72 -2.71
C ILE A 206 13.72 6.89 -3.89
N LYS A 207 14.54 5.86 -3.63
CA LYS A 207 15.00 4.90 -4.63
C LYS A 207 14.01 3.76 -4.84
N SER A 208 13.45 3.27 -3.73
CA SER A 208 12.57 2.11 -3.74
C SER A 208 11.58 2.15 -2.59
N LEU A 209 10.53 1.34 -2.71
CA LEU A 209 9.41 1.26 -1.78
C LEU A 209 9.16 -0.20 -1.37
N THR A 210 8.50 -0.40 -0.24
CA THR A 210 7.80 -1.66 0.04
C THR A 210 6.46 -1.37 0.70
N PHE A 211 5.51 -2.25 0.49
CA PHE A 211 4.16 -2.15 1.05
C PHE A 211 3.96 -3.22 2.11
N GLN A 212 3.29 -2.85 3.19
CA GLN A 212 3.03 -3.70 4.33
C GLN A 212 1.56 -3.53 4.76
N PRO A 213 0.63 -4.28 4.16
CA PRO A 213 -0.72 -4.40 4.70
C PRO A 213 -0.69 -4.98 6.10
N GLN A 214 -1.53 -4.43 6.98
CA GLN A 214 -1.74 -4.93 8.32
C GLN A 214 -3.23 -4.93 8.65
N ALA A 215 -3.68 -5.93 9.40
CA ALA A 215 -5.01 -5.99 9.96
C ALA A 215 -4.94 -6.55 11.38
N LEU A 216 -5.70 -5.97 12.29
CA LEU A 216 -5.90 -6.46 13.64
C LEU A 216 -7.38 -6.41 13.98
N PHE A 217 -7.85 -7.41 14.72
CA PHE A 217 -9.22 -7.43 15.21
C PHE A 217 -9.33 -8.25 16.49
N SER A 218 -10.29 -7.89 17.34
CA SER A 218 -10.51 -8.52 18.65
C SER A 218 -11.95 -8.30 19.14
N GLY A 219 -12.33 -9.03 20.18
CA GLY A 219 -13.60 -8.90 20.87
C GLY A 219 -14.81 -9.39 20.08
N PHE A 220 -14.60 -10.20 19.03
CA PHE A 220 -15.65 -10.84 18.24
C PHE A 220 -16.02 -12.18 18.86
N GLU A 221 -17.05 -12.20 19.69
CA GLU A 221 -17.57 -13.42 20.32
C GLU A 221 -18.38 -14.28 19.33
N ALA A 222 -18.74 -15.50 19.76
CA ALA A 222 -19.42 -16.50 18.93
C ALA A 222 -20.78 -16.07 18.35
N ASP A 223 -21.44 -15.09 18.96
CA ASP A 223 -22.73 -14.53 18.55
C ASP A 223 -22.58 -13.23 17.73
N SER A 224 -21.36 -12.78 17.45
CA SER A 224 -21.12 -11.54 16.73
C SER A 224 -21.70 -11.60 15.30
N PRO A 225 -22.49 -10.59 14.86
CA PRO A 225 -23.11 -10.60 13.54
C PRO A 225 -22.10 -10.40 12.40
N TYR A 226 -20.84 -10.13 12.74
CA TYR A 226 -19.77 -9.86 11.79
C TYR A 226 -18.93 -11.10 11.46
N LEU A 227 -19.15 -12.22 12.15
CA LEU A 227 -18.43 -13.46 11.89
C LEU A 227 -18.55 -13.90 10.42
N ASN A 228 -17.47 -14.48 9.90
CA ASN A 228 -17.33 -14.92 8.50
C ASN A 228 -17.38 -13.81 7.44
N LYS A 229 -17.59 -12.55 7.81
CA LYS A 229 -17.47 -11.43 6.88
C LYS A 229 -16.04 -11.37 6.35
N THR A 230 -15.92 -11.32 5.02
CA THR A 230 -14.62 -11.22 4.34
C THR A 230 -14.19 -9.76 4.30
N MET A 231 -12.98 -9.51 4.77
CA MET A 231 -12.31 -8.22 4.69
C MET A 231 -11.06 -8.34 3.81
N SER A 232 -10.67 -7.25 3.16
CA SER A 232 -9.49 -7.23 2.28
C SER A 232 -8.77 -5.89 2.28
N LEU A 233 -7.50 -5.95 1.92
CA LEU A 233 -6.67 -4.81 1.57
C LEU A 233 -6.05 -5.11 0.21
N GLU A 234 -6.11 -4.15 -0.70
CA GLU A 234 -5.61 -4.28 -2.05
C GLU A 234 -4.76 -3.06 -2.41
N LEU A 235 -3.56 -3.33 -2.92
CA LEU A 235 -2.71 -2.36 -3.57
C LEU A 235 -3.03 -2.34 -5.07
N VAL A 236 -3.20 -1.16 -5.64
CA VAL A 236 -3.37 -0.96 -7.07
C VAL A 236 -2.18 -0.18 -7.59
N THR A 237 -1.31 -0.83 -8.34
CA THR A 237 -0.18 -0.18 -9.02
C THR A 237 -0.45 0.05 -10.49
N ASP A 238 -1.26 -0.77 -11.15
CA ASP A 238 -1.60 -0.57 -12.56
C ASP A 238 -2.46 0.69 -12.75
N LYS A 239 -1.87 1.70 -13.40
CA LYS A 239 -2.51 3.00 -13.65
C LYS A 239 -3.84 2.89 -14.40
N SER A 240 -4.01 1.88 -15.25
CA SER A 240 -5.27 1.67 -15.96
C SER A 240 -6.44 1.29 -15.04
N LYS A 241 -6.13 0.87 -13.80
CA LYS A 241 -7.10 0.49 -12.76
C LYS A 241 -7.29 1.55 -11.69
N PHE A 242 -6.61 2.69 -11.79
CA PHE A 242 -6.79 3.80 -10.85
C PHE A 242 -8.22 4.35 -10.94
N THR A 243 -8.81 4.61 -9.79
CA THR A 243 -10.17 5.14 -9.66
C THR A 243 -10.20 6.62 -9.30
N ASN A 244 -9.10 7.16 -8.77
CA ASN A 244 -8.88 8.58 -8.54
C ASN A 244 -8.33 9.29 -9.77
N THR A 245 -8.56 10.60 -9.80
CA THR A 245 -7.91 11.49 -10.75
C THR A 245 -6.60 12.01 -10.17
N PHE A 246 -5.48 11.46 -10.64
CA PHE A 246 -4.14 11.87 -10.27
C PHE A 246 -3.70 13.15 -11.02
N PRO A 247 -2.70 13.89 -10.53
CA PRO A 247 -2.09 14.99 -11.27
C PRO A 247 -1.62 14.58 -12.66
N THR A 248 -1.72 15.50 -13.63
CA THR A 248 -1.25 15.27 -14.99
C THR A 248 0.21 14.82 -15.02
N GLY A 249 0.51 13.80 -15.84
CA GLY A 249 1.86 13.24 -15.96
C GLY A 249 2.22 12.20 -14.89
N THR A 250 1.30 11.88 -13.96
CA THR A 250 1.50 10.77 -13.02
C THR A 250 1.62 9.45 -13.76
N LYS A 251 2.68 8.70 -13.45
CA LYS A 251 2.91 7.32 -13.90
C LYS A 251 2.52 6.32 -12.81
N ASP A 252 2.37 5.05 -13.15
CA ASP A 252 2.42 4.02 -12.10
C ASP A 252 3.81 3.94 -11.46
N VAL A 253 3.90 3.20 -10.34
CA VAL A 253 5.18 2.94 -9.63
C VAL A 253 6.20 2.18 -10.48
N CYS A 254 5.80 1.55 -11.57
CA CYS A 254 6.70 0.88 -12.53
C CYS A 254 7.11 1.78 -13.71
N GLY A 255 6.59 3.01 -13.79
CA GLY A 255 6.99 4.02 -14.77
C GLY A 255 6.13 4.12 -16.03
N ASN A 256 4.97 3.45 -16.08
CA ASN A 256 4.01 3.49 -17.20
C ASN A 256 2.98 4.64 -17.08
#